data_AF-A0A1I6IKE7-F1
#
_entry.id   AF-A0A1I6IKE7-F1
#
_cell.length_a   1.000
_cell.length_b   1.000
_cell.length_c   1.000
_cell.angle_alpha   90.00
_cell.angle_beta   90.00
_cell.angle_gamma   90.00
#
_symmetry.space_group_name_H-M   'P 1'
#
loop_
_entity.id
_entity.type
_entity.pdbx_description
1 polymer ?
#
loop_
_entity_poly.entity_id
_entity_poly.type
_entity_poly.pdbx_seq_one_letter_code
_entity_poly.pdbx_strand_id
1 'polypeptide(L)'
;MMPWGHLAVGYLVYTVATRIRHRRAPRELPVLALAVGTQLPDLVDKPLNWWFGVFDGRAIGHSLFVAVFVCAVAFAVARRFGGVSVVSAFAVGVFTHLLGDAVGTLYSGDYHLAAFVSPVLEPSENSSSVDDNFQGEKEASAFIISCSK
;
A
#
# COMPACT_ATOMS: atom_id res chain seq x y z
N MET A 1 4.72 -4.92 5.28
CA MET A 1 5.02 -5.77 6.48
C MET A 1 4.11 -7.01 6.42
N MET A 2 4.20 -7.99 7.34
CA MET A 2 3.13 -9.00 7.40
C MET A 2 1.81 -8.36 7.87
N PRO A 3 0.62 -8.87 7.46
CA PRO A 3 -0.68 -8.28 7.80
C PRO A 3 -0.91 -8.00 9.29
N TRP A 4 -0.46 -8.94 10.15
CA TRP A 4 -0.53 -8.80 11.60
C TRP A 4 0.46 -7.76 12.16
N GLY A 5 1.56 -7.49 11.46
CA GLY A 5 2.51 -6.44 11.83
C GLY A 5 1.88 -5.06 11.73
N HIS A 6 1.19 -4.77 10.62
CA HIS A 6 0.42 -3.54 10.45
C HIS A 6 -0.67 -3.39 11.50
N LEU A 7 -1.41 -4.47 11.76
CA LEU A 7 -2.43 -4.48 12.81
C LEU A 7 -1.84 -4.18 14.20
N ALA A 8 -0.72 -4.80 14.55
CA ALA A 8 -0.07 -4.62 15.86
C ALA A 8 0.45 -3.18 16.04
N VAL A 9 1.16 -2.64 15.04
CA VAL A 9 1.66 -1.26 15.08
C VAL A 9 0.50 -0.27 15.15
N GLY A 10 -0.51 -0.43 14.29
CA GLY A 10 -1.70 0.41 14.29
C GLY A 10 -2.43 0.38 15.64
N TYR A 11 -2.61 -0.81 16.22
CA TYR A 11 -3.25 -1.00 17.52
C TYR A 11 -2.48 -0.34 18.66
N LEU A 12 -1.16 -0.47 18.69
CA LEU A 12 -0.32 0.16 19.71
C LEU A 12 -0.39 1.69 19.62
N VAL A 13 -0.21 2.25 18.41
CA VAL A 13 -0.28 3.70 18.17
C VAL A 13 -1.65 4.23 18.56
N TYR A 14 -2.73 3.58 18.13
CA TYR A 14 -4.10 3.99 18.46
C TYR A 14 -4.39 3.89 19.95
N THR A 15 -3.92 2.83 20.61
CA THR A 15 -4.11 2.63 22.06
C THR A 15 -3.41 3.70 22.87
N VAL A 16 -2.14 3.99 22.56
CA VAL A 16 -1.36 5.04 23.23
C VAL A 16 -2.02 6.40 23.00
N ALA A 17 -2.36 6.74 21.76
CA ALA A 17 -3.03 7.99 21.43
C ALA A 17 -4.37 8.14 22.16
N THR A 18 -5.16 7.06 22.25
CA THR A 18 -6.46 7.05 22.95
C THR A 18 -6.29 7.22 24.45
N ARG A 19 -5.32 6.54 25.06
CA ARG A 19 -5.05 6.66 26.50
C ARG A 19 -4.55 8.05 26.86
N ILE A 20 -3.67 8.65 26.06
CA ILE A 20 -3.17 10.01 26.29
C ILE A 20 -4.30 11.04 26.14
N ARG A 21 -5.08 10.97 25.06
CA ARG A 21 -6.09 12.00 24.74
C ARG A 21 -7.39 11.85 25.52
N HIS A 22 -7.84 10.62 25.77
CA HIS A 22 -9.16 10.35 26.32
C HIS A 22 -9.11 9.66 27.69
N ARG A 23 -7.92 9.32 28.21
CA ARG A 23 -7.72 8.66 29.51
C ARG A 23 -8.58 7.41 29.72
N ARG A 24 -8.85 6.69 28.64
CA ARG A 24 -9.67 5.47 28.62
C ARG A 24 -9.11 4.45 27.64
N ALA A 25 -9.58 3.20 27.74
CA ALA A 25 -9.28 2.17 26.76
C ALA A 25 -9.96 2.47 25.40
N PRO A 26 -9.36 1.98 24.29
CA PRO A 26 -10.01 1.90 22.99
C PRO A 26 -11.38 1.22 23.09
N ARG A 27 -12.36 1.70 22.31
CA ARG A 27 -13.68 1.07 22.20
C ARG A 27 -13.68 0.09 21.02
N GLU A 28 -14.59 -0.87 21.07
CA GLU A 28 -14.70 -1.97 20.10
C GLU A 28 -14.86 -1.49 18.65
N LEU A 29 -15.87 -0.63 18.39
CA LEU A 29 -16.15 -0.12 17.04
C LEU A 29 -14.94 0.60 16.40
N PRO A 30 -14.28 1.56 17.09
CA PRO A 30 -13.04 2.14 16.58
C PRO A 30 -11.91 1.13 16.36
N VAL A 31 -11.75 0.12 17.22
CA VAL A 31 -10.71 -0.91 17.04
C VAL A 31 -11.00 -1.77 15.81
N LEU A 32 -12.27 -2.09 15.53
CA LEU A 32 -12.64 -2.80 14.30
C LEU A 32 -12.34 -1.95 13.07
N ALA A 33 -12.68 -0.65 13.10
CA ALA A 33 -12.39 0.26 12.00
C ALA A 33 -10.89 0.47 11.79
N LEU A 34 -10.11 0.50 12.87
CA LEU A 34 -8.65 0.49 12.83
C LEU A 34 -8.14 -0.77 12.13
N ALA A 35 -8.64 -1.96 12.52
CA ALA A 35 -8.25 -3.21 11.89
C ALA A 35 -8.52 -3.17 10.39
N VAL A 36 -9.72 -2.75 9.97
CA VAL A 36 -10.04 -2.54 8.55
C VAL A 36 -9.06 -1.56 7.88
N GLY A 37 -8.79 -0.42 8.52
CA GLY A 37 -7.85 0.59 7.99
C GLY A 37 -6.43 0.04 7.79
N THR A 38 -5.94 -0.82 8.69
CA THR A 38 -4.62 -1.46 8.55
C THR A 38 -4.55 -2.51 7.45
N GLN A 39 -5.68 -2.98 6.92
CA GLN A 39 -5.68 -3.99 5.86
C GLN A 39 -6.11 -3.41 4.50
N LEU A 40 -6.77 -2.25 4.50
CA LEU A 40 -7.37 -1.68 3.30
C LEU A 40 -6.37 -1.47 2.16
N PRO A 41 -5.16 -0.91 2.36
CA PRO A 41 -4.20 -0.71 1.26
C PRO A 41 -3.89 -2.02 0.52
N ASP A 42 -3.58 -3.06 1.28
CA ASP A 42 -3.30 -4.41 0.77
C ASP A 42 -4.51 -5.05 0.08
N LEU A 43 -5.71 -4.86 0.65
CA LEU A 43 -6.95 -5.40 0.10
C LEU A 43 -7.36 -4.73 -1.21
N VAL A 44 -6.93 -3.49 -1.46
CA VAL A 44 -7.15 -2.80 -2.73
C VAL A 44 -6.12 -3.24 -3.75
N ASP A 45 -4.84 -3.26 -3.38
CA ASP A 45 -3.76 -3.46 -4.33
C ASP A 45 -3.60 -4.92 -4.76
N LYS A 46 -3.83 -5.89 -3.86
CA LYS A 46 -3.67 -7.32 -4.20
C LYS A 46 -4.66 -7.79 -5.28
N PRO A 47 -5.98 -7.55 -5.16
CA PRO A 47 -6.91 -7.89 -6.23
C PRO A 47 -6.59 -7.13 -7.52
N LEU A 48 -6.26 -5.84 -7.43
CA LEU A 48 -5.96 -5.05 -8.62
C LEU A 48 -4.74 -5.61 -9.37
N ASN A 49 -3.72 -6.06 -8.62
CA ASN A 49 -2.59 -6.75 -9.21
C ASN A 49 -2.97 -8.11 -9.82
N TRP A 50 -3.76 -8.94 -9.13
CA TRP A 50 -4.15 -10.26 -9.65
C TRP A 50 -4.99 -10.18 -10.93
N TRP A 51 -5.87 -9.19 -11.05
CA TRP A 51 -6.78 -9.06 -12.18
C TRP A 51 -6.15 -8.38 -13.39
N PHE A 52 -5.28 -7.39 -13.16
CA PHE A 52 -4.74 -6.57 -14.25
C PHE A 52 -3.26 -6.85 -14.54
N GLY A 53 -2.49 -7.38 -13.57
CA GLY A 53 -1.09 -7.75 -13.75
C GLY A 53 -0.16 -6.60 -14.12
N VAL A 54 -0.57 -5.35 -13.88
CA VAL A 54 0.13 -4.14 -14.37
C VAL A 54 1.15 -3.58 -13.37
N PHE A 55 1.18 -4.05 -12.10
CA PHE A 55 1.91 -3.37 -11.02
C PHE A 55 2.78 -4.33 -10.19
N ASP A 56 3.97 -3.89 -9.76
CA ASP A 56 4.87 -4.65 -8.86
C ASP A 56 4.38 -4.71 -7.39
N GLY A 57 3.07 -4.92 -7.18
CA GLY A 57 2.48 -5.16 -5.88
C GLY A 57 2.17 -3.91 -5.04
N ARG A 58 2.44 -2.69 -5.54
CA ARG A 58 2.06 -1.40 -4.93
C ARG A 58 1.31 -0.55 -5.95
N ALA A 59 0.06 -0.22 -5.65
CA ALA A 59 -0.81 0.53 -6.55
C ALA A 59 -1.57 1.63 -5.79
N ILE A 60 -2.81 1.92 -6.19
CA ILE A 60 -3.61 3.05 -5.71
C ILE A 60 -3.83 3.01 -4.18
N GLY A 61 -3.93 1.83 -3.58
CA GLY A 61 -4.12 1.62 -2.15
C GLY A 61 -2.95 2.11 -1.30
N HIS A 62 -1.72 2.08 -1.83
CA HIS A 62 -0.53 2.61 -1.17
C HIS A 62 -0.24 4.09 -1.50
N SER A 63 -1.11 4.76 -2.27
CA SER A 63 -0.97 6.18 -2.55
C SER A 63 -1.40 7.02 -1.35
N LEU A 64 -0.46 7.82 -0.82
CA LEU A 64 -0.72 8.75 0.28
C LEU A 64 -1.81 9.77 -0.10
N PHE A 65 -1.83 10.22 -1.36
CA PHE A 65 -2.84 11.15 -1.84
C PHE A 65 -4.25 10.57 -1.73
N VAL A 66 -4.44 9.32 -2.20
CA VAL A 66 -5.72 8.62 -2.13
C VAL A 66 -6.12 8.36 -0.68
N ALA A 67 -5.17 7.91 0.15
CA ALA A 67 -5.41 7.70 1.57
C ALA A 67 -5.88 8.97 2.29
N VAL A 68 -5.22 10.11 2.04
CA VAL A 68 -5.60 11.42 2.59
C VAL A 68 -6.99 11.82 2.09
N PHE A 69 -7.27 11.69 0.80
CA PHE A 69 -8.57 12.03 0.22
C PHE A 69 -9.71 11.20 0.84
N VAL A 70 -9.56 9.87 0.87
CA VAL A 70 -10.57 8.96 1.45
C VAL A 70 -10.78 9.26 2.93
N CYS A 71 -9.70 9.46 3.70
CA CYS A 71 -9.81 9.81 5.12
C CYS A 71 -10.48 11.17 5.33
N ALA A 72 -10.19 12.17 4.49
CA ALA A 72 -10.79 13.50 4.58
C ALA A 72 -12.29 13.46 4.30
N VAL A 73 -12.72 12.74 3.26
CA VAL A 73 -14.13 12.54 2.93
C VAL A 73 -14.85 11.79 4.05
N ALA A 74 -14.28 10.68 4.52
CA ALA A 74 -14.85 9.92 5.64
C ALA A 74 -14.99 10.78 6.90
N PHE A 75 -14.02 11.66 7.16
CA PHE A 75 -14.05 12.54 8.32
C PHE A 75 -15.12 13.64 8.19
N ALA A 76 -15.27 14.22 6.99
CA ALA A 76 -16.34 15.18 6.71
C ALA A 76 -17.73 14.56 6.92
N VAL A 77 -17.94 13.34 6.45
CA VAL A 77 -19.19 12.57 6.65
C VAL A 77 -19.39 12.27 8.14
N ALA A 78 -18.37 11.77 8.84
CA ALA A 78 -18.47 11.43 10.26
C ALA A 78 -18.72 12.63 11.18
N ARG A 79 -18.27 13.83 10.78
CA ARG A 79 -18.63 15.07 11.48
C ARG A 79 -20.13 15.36 11.39
N ARG A 80 -20.79 14.99 10.29
CA ARG A 80 -22.22 15.25 10.08
C ARG A 80 -23.13 14.22 10.75
N PHE A 81 -22.73 12.96 10.78
CA PHE A 81 -23.58 11.84 11.23
C PHE A 81 -23.15 11.23 12.59
N GLY A 82 -22.07 11.74 13.20
CA GLY A 82 -21.45 11.09 14.35
C GLY A 82 -20.55 9.93 13.92
N GLY A 83 -19.57 9.59 14.74
CA GLY A 83 -18.59 8.52 14.42
C GLY A 83 -17.16 9.00 14.15
N VAL A 84 -16.83 10.23 14.53
CA VAL A 84 -15.47 10.78 14.40
C VAL A 84 -14.40 9.87 15.03
N SER A 85 -14.72 9.18 16.14
CA SER A 85 -13.81 8.22 16.77
C SER A 85 -13.55 6.96 15.95
N VAL A 86 -14.52 6.54 15.12
CA VAL A 86 -14.42 5.37 14.25
C VAL A 86 -13.55 5.72 13.05
N VAL A 87 -13.82 6.86 12.41
CA VAL A 87 -13.02 7.33 11.28
C VAL A 87 -11.61 7.71 11.68
N SER A 88 -11.41 8.29 12.87
CA SER A 88 -10.04 8.59 13.34
C SER A 88 -9.23 7.31 13.56
N ALA A 89 -9.85 6.25 14.07
CA ALA A 89 -9.20 4.96 14.24
C ALA A 89 -8.87 4.31 12.90
N PHE A 90 -9.82 4.31 11.96
CA PHE A 90 -9.59 3.89 10.58
C PHE A 90 -8.42 4.63 9.93
N ALA A 91 -8.40 5.97 10.02
CA ALA A 91 -7.33 6.79 9.46
C ALA A 91 -5.96 6.45 10.08
N VAL A 92 -5.90 6.27 11.42
CA VAL A 92 -4.67 5.81 12.08
C VAL A 92 -4.21 4.47 11.51
N GLY A 93 -5.12 3.55 11.23
CA GLY A 93 -4.81 2.26 10.61
C GLY A 93 -4.18 2.42 9.22
N VAL A 94 -4.81 3.21 8.36
CA VAL A 94 -4.31 3.49 7.01
C VAL A 94 -2.93 4.14 7.05
N PHE A 95 -2.73 5.18 7.87
CA PHE A 95 -1.45 5.89 7.93
C PHE A 95 -0.34 5.05 8.56
N THR A 96 -0.63 4.26 9.60
CA THR A 96 0.37 3.36 10.18
C THR A 96 0.75 2.22 9.25
N HIS A 97 -0.17 1.78 8.37
CA HIS A 97 0.14 0.86 7.28
C HIS A 97 1.17 1.46 6.32
N LEU A 98 0.84 2.61 5.74
CA LEU A 98 1.72 3.31 4.79
C LEU A 98 3.10 3.62 5.40
N LEU A 99 3.12 4.12 6.64
CA LEU A 99 4.36 4.46 7.31
C LEU A 99 5.19 3.23 7.64
N GLY A 100 4.56 2.14 8.10
CA GLY A 100 5.26 0.89 8.39
C GLY A 100 5.95 0.32 7.16
N ASP A 101 5.30 0.45 6.01
CA ASP A 101 5.86 0.06 4.73
C ASP A 101 7.00 0.98 4.25
N ALA A 102 6.84 2.31 4.39
CA ALA A 102 7.88 3.27 4.04
C ALA A 102 9.14 3.13 4.92
N VAL A 103 8.96 2.81 6.21
CA VAL A 103 10.10 2.50 7.11
C VAL A 103 10.79 1.22 6.67
N GLY A 104 10.04 0.23 6.21
CA GLY A 104 10.60 -1.01 5.65
C GLY A 104 11.49 -0.76 4.44
N THR A 105 11.02 0.02 3.46
CA THR A 105 11.81 0.34 2.24
C THR A 105 13.07 1.14 2.57
N LEU A 106 12.96 2.14 3.45
CA LEU A 106 14.10 2.92 3.94
C LEU A 106 15.18 2.04 4.59
N TYR A 107 14.78 1.05 5.38
CA TYR A 107 15.71 0.14 6.03
C TYR A 107 16.37 -0.82 5.03
N SER A 108 15.67 -1.17 3.96
CA SER A 108 16.19 -1.98 2.86
C SER A 108 17.14 -1.22 1.92
N GLY A 109 17.34 0.09 2.15
CA GLY A 109 18.19 0.93 1.29
C GLY A 109 17.53 1.30 -0.04
N ASP A 110 16.23 1.04 -0.16
CA ASP A 110 15.43 1.37 -1.32
C ASP A 110 14.72 2.73 -1.06
N TYR A 111 15.17 3.75 -1.79
CA TYR A 111 14.71 5.13 -1.63
C TYR A 111 13.62 5.53 -2.62
N HIS A 112 12.91 4.57 -3.23
CA HIS A 112 11.73 4.82 -4.06
C HIS A 112 10.50 5.31 -3.24
N LEU A 113 10.71 6.30 -2.36
CA LEU A 113 9.66 6.97 -1.58
C LEU A 113 8.68 7.75 -2.48
N ALA A 114 9.10 8.08 -3.72
CA ALA A 114 8.25 8.72 -4.72
C ALA A 114 7.00 7.88 -5.03
N ALA A 115 7.12 6.54 -4.98
CA ALA A 115 6.00 5.62 -5.18
C ALA A 115 4.88 5.79 -4.14
N PHE A 116 5.17 6.32 -2.94
CA PHE A 116 4.14 6.59 -1.92
C PHE A 116 3.40 7.92 -2.13
N VAL A 117 4.05 8.90 -2.76
CA VAL A 117 3.52 10.26 -2.92
C VAL A 117 2.80 10.42 -4.26
N SER A 118 3.30 9.74 -5.30
CA SER A 118 2.70 9.77 -6.62
C SER A 118 1.35 9.03 -6.63
N PRO A 119 0.27 9.63 -7.17
CA PRO A 119 -0.94 8.88 -7.52
C PRO A 119 -0.73 8.04 -8.79
N VAL A 120 0.39 8.25 -9.49
CA VAL A 120 0.71 7.61 -10.76
C VAL A 120 1.59 6.39 -10.51
N LEU A 121 1.10 5.30 -11.08
CA LEU A 121 1.67 3.96 -11.16
C LEU A 121 3.11 4.04 -11.68
N GLU A 122 4.08 3.58 -10.90
CA GLU A 122 5.40 3.28 -11.47
C GLU A 122 5.24 1.95 -12.24
N PRO A 123 5.42 1.95 -13.58
CA PRO A 123 5.35 0.72 -14.35
C PRO A 123 6.45 -0.22 -13.86
N SER A 124 6.14 -1.51 -13.76
CA SER A 124 7.13 -2.53 -13.43
C SER A 124 8.30 -2.43 -14.40
N GLU A 125 9.54 -2.32 -13.90
CA GLU A 125 10.73 -2.37 -14.75
C GLU A 125 10.88 -3.73 -15.46
N ASN A 126 10.03 -4.70 -15.13
CA ASN A 126 10.09 -6.06 -15.67
C ASN A 126 9.50 -6.21 -17.09
N SER A 127 9.08 -5.14 -17.76
CA SER A 127 8.67 -5.21 -19.18
C SER A 127 9.82 -5.05 -20.17
N SER A 128 11.04 -4.68 -19.74
CA SER A 128 12.21 -4.62 -20.64
C SER A 128 13.00 -5.93 -20.71
N SER A 129 12.93 -6.78 -19.69
CA SER A 129 13.68 -8.05 -19.63
C SER A 129 13.03 -9.20 -20.42
N VAL A 130 11.71 -9.16 -20.62
CA VAL A 130 10.98 -10.18 -21.39
C VAL A 130 11.15 -9.98 -22.90
N ASP A 131 11.25 -8.73 -23.36
CA ASP A 131 11.44 -8.41 -24.78
C ASP A 131 12.90 -8.63 -25.23
N ASP A 132 13.89 -8.37 -24.36
CA ASP A 132 15.31 -8.62 -24.67
C ASP A 132 15.63 -10.11 -24.85
N ASN A 133 14.95 -11.00 -24.10
CA ASN A 133 15.17 -12.44 -24.19
C ASN A 133 14.60 -13.04 -25.49
N PHE A 134 13.46 -12.53 -25.96
CA PHE A 134 12.87 -12.94 -27.25
C PHE A 134 13.64 -12.39 -28.46
N GLN A 135 14.25 -11.21 -28.34
CA GLN A 135 15.11 -10.65 -29.38
C GLN A 135 16.43 -11.42 -29.50
N GLY A 136 17.04 -11.80 -28.36
CA GLY A 136 18.27 -12.59 -28.30
C GLY A 136 18.15 -13.99 -28.90
N GLU A 137 17.04 -14.70 -28.66
CA GLU A 137 16.80 -16.02 -29.27
C GLU A 137 16.60 -15.97 -30.79
N LYS A 138 15.99 -14.89 -31.31
CA LYS A 138 15.81 -14.70 -32.76
C LYS A 138 17.13 -14.41 -33.46
N GLU A 139 18.00 -13.59 -32.87
CA GLU A 139 19.33 -13.33 -33.41
C GLU A 139 20.23 -14.58 -33.37
N ALA A 140 20.20 -15.33 -32.26
CA ALA A 140 20.94 -16.60 -32.15
C ALA A 140 20.49 -17.64 -33.19
N SER A 141 19.17 -17.74 -33.44
CA SER A 141 18.62 -18.65 -34.44
C SER A 141 18.96 -18.21 -35.87
N ALA A 142 18.98 -16.91 -36.16
CA ALA A 142 19.39 -16.38 -37.45
C ALA A 142 20.89 -16.62 -37.73
N PHE A 143 21.74 -16.52 -36.69
CA PHE A 143 23.18 -16.76 -36.82
C PHE A 143 23.51 -18.24 -37.09
N ILE A 144 22.81 -19.17 -36.45
CA ILE A 144 22.99 -20.62 -36.68
C ILE A 144 22.55 -21.02 -38.09
N ILE A 145 21.51 -20.40 -38.66
CA ILE A 145 21.04 -20.70 -40.02
C ILE A 145 22.01 -20.13 -41.09
N SER A 146 22.67 -19.00 -40.81
CA SER A 146 23.62 -18.38 -41.75
C SER A 146 24.97 -19.13 -41.83
N CYS A 147 25.40 -19.81 -40.76
CA CYS A 147 26.62 -20.63 -40.76
C CYS A 147 26.47 -22.03 -41.40
N SER A 148 25.27 -22.41 -41.85
CA SER A 148 24.99 -23.73 -42.43
C SER A 148 24.84 -23.71 -43.97
N LYS A 149 25.29 -22.66 -44.65
CA LYS A 149 25.36 -22.59 -46.13
C LYS A 149 26.76 -22.27 -46.61
#